data_AF-A0A3C1KGC5-F1
#
_entry.id   AF-A0A3C1KGC5-F1
#
_cell.length_a   1.000
_cell.length_b   1.000
_cell.length_c   1.000
_cell.angle_alpha   90.00
_cell.angle_beta   90.00
_cell.angle_gamma   90.00
#
_symmetry.space_group_name_H-M   'P 1'
#
loop_
_entity.id
_entity.type
_entity.pdbx_description
1 polymer ?
#
loop_
_entity_poly.entity_id
_entity_poly.type
_entity_poly.pdbx_seq_one_letter_code
_entity_poly.pdbx_strand_id
1 'polypeptide(L)'
;PTRTDDGPGALGAIRAKVQIVVPVATLLGDDDRSAEHAGRGPLDADTARRLAGATRCPWERVLTHPITGQVLAVDTYQRPAALDRYLRARDQHCRFPGCRVPAVRCEVDHTTDWALGGKTEASNLAHLCQRHHSMKQFTAWTVRQHPGGILEWTSPGGRTYLDHPA
;
A
#
# COMPACT_ATOMS: atom_id res chain seq x y z
N PRO A 1 -18.19 12.47 20.27
CA PRO A 1 -19.06 13.55 20.79
C PRO A 1 -18.22 14.55 21.59
N THR A 2 -17.97 15.74 21.02
CA THR A 2 -17.08 16.74 21.61
C THR A 2 -17.78 17.69 22.59
N ARG A 3 -19.10 17.55 22.80
CA ARG A 3 -19.84 18.35 23.78
C ARG A 3 -21.15 17.65 24.22
N THR A 4 -21.66 17.99 25.40
CA THR A 4 -22.78 17.32 26.11
C THR A 4 -24.18 17.66 25.58
N ASP A 5 -24.26 18.46 24.52
CA ASP A 5 -25.44 19.02 23.87
C ASP A 5 -25.73 18.38 22.49
N ASP A 6 -25.00 17.32 22.12
CA ASP A 6 -25.24 16.49 20.93
C ASP A 6 -26.55 15.67 21.09
N GLY A 7 -27.71 16.29 20.82
CA GLY A 7 -29.03 15.65 20.82
C GLY A 7 -29.55 15.26 19.42
N PRO A 8 -30.62 14.45 19.32
CA PRO A 8 -31.24 14.10 18.04
C PRO A 8 -31.86 15.34 17.36
N GLY A 9 -31.33 15.69 16.20
CA GLY A 9 -31.75 16.84 15.39
C GLY A 9 -30.88 16.99 14.13
N ALA A 10 -31.16 17.99 13.28
CA ALA A 10 -30.47 18.21 12.00
C ALA A 10 -28.94 18.34 12.14
N LEU A 11 -28.45 18.90 13.25
CA LEU A 11 -27.03 19.00 13.57
C LEU A 11 -26.43 17.65 14.03
N GLY A 12 -27.18 16.85 14.79
CA GLY A 12 -26.76 15.51 15.23
C GLY A 12 -26.69 14.48 14.10
N ALA A 13 -27.26 14.78 12.93
CA ALA A 13 -27.14 13.99 11.71
C ALA A 13 -25.85 14.27 10.92
N ILE A 14 -25.14 15.38 11.22
CA ILE A 14 -23.89 15.71 10.53
C ILE A 14 -22.84 14.64 10.86
N ARG A 15 -22.17 14.15 9.82
CA ARG A 15 -21.04 13.22 9.93
C ARG A 15 -19.84 13.90 9.29
N ALA A 16 -18.88 14.29 10.11
CA ALA A 16 -17.59 14.77 9.64
C ALA A 16 -16.63 13.60 9.44
N LYS A 17 -15.87 13.62 8.33
CA LYS A 17 -14.69 12.77 8.16
C LYS A 17 -13.47 13.62 8.51
N VAL A 18 -12.66 13.13 9.45
CA VAL A 18 -11.42 13.79 9.87
C VAL A 18 -10.28 12.84 9.53
N GLN A 19 -9.29 13.33 8.78
CA GLN A 19 -8.10 12.55 8.43
C GLN A 19 -6.92 13.08 9.24
N ILE A 20 -6.32 12.19 10.03
CA ILE A 20 -5.16 12.49 10.86
C ILE A 20 -4.09 11.48 10.50
N VAL A 21 -2.90 11.97 10.16
CA VAL A 21 -1.72 11.16 9.87
C VAL A 21 -0.83 11.19 11.10
N VAL A 22 -0.68 10.06 11.76
CA VAL A 22 0.11 9.94 12.98
C VAL A 22 1.30 9.02 12.68
N PRO A 23 2.56 9.47 12.91
CA PRO A 23 3.70 8.56 12.88
C PRO A 23 3.48 7.43 13.89
N VAL A 24 3.74 6.18 13.48
CA VAL A 24 3.47 5.03 14.36
C VAL A 24 4.28 5.09 15.68
N ALA A 25 5.52 5.59 15.63
CA ALA A 25 6.34 5.80 16.83
C ALA A 25 5.67 6.78 17.81
N THR A 26 5.11 7.88 17.30
CA THR A 26 4.33 8.82 18.11
C THR A 26 3.08 8.17 18.71
N LEU A 27 2.38 7.36 17.90
CA LEU A 27 1.16 6.67 18.32
C LEU A 27 1.45 5.64 19.43
N LEU A 28 2.56 4.91 19.32
CA LEU A 28 3.02 3.92 20.31
C LEU A 28 3.64 4.58 21.55
N GLY A 29 4.00 5.85 21.47
CA GLY A 29 4.65 6.60 22.55
C GLY A 29 6.16 6.47 22.61
N ASP A 30 6.78 6.04 21.51
CA ASP A 30 8.23 5.99 21.36
C ASP A 30 8.84 7.39 21.14
N ASP A 31 8.04 8.34 20.62
CA ASP A 31 8.41 9.75 20.45
C ASP A 31 7.19 10.70 20.62
N ASP A 32 7.46 12.01 20.62
CA ASP A 32 6.45 13.09 20.69
C ASP A 32 6.44 13.97 19.43
N ARG A 33 6.71 13.39 18.26
CA ARG A 33 6.59 14.15 17.00
C ARG A 33 5.14 14.54 16.75
N SER A 34 4.91 15.66 16.07
CA SER A 34 3.56 16.09 15.73
C SER A 34 2.90 15.14 14.73
N ALA A 35 1.62 14.86 14.93
CA ALA A 35 0.75 14.32 13.89
C ALA A 35 0.33 15.44 12.92
N GLU A 36 -0.16 15.10 11.73
CA GLU A 36 -0.70 16.06 10.76
C GLU A 36 -2.21 15.89 10.65
N HIS A 37 -2.97 16.96 10.89
CA HIS A 37 -4.38 17.04 10.58
C HIS A 37 -4.53 17.60 9.16
N ALA A 38 -4.94 16.73 8.23
CA ALA A 38 -5.00 17.05 6.82
C ALA A 38 -5.79 18.36 6.56
N GLY A 39 -5.11 19.36 6.00
CA GLY A 39 -5.71 20.66 5.66
C GLY A 39 -5.87 21.64 6.82
N ARG A 40 -5.41 21.30 8.04
CA ARG A 40 -5.45 22.21 9.20
C ARG A 40 -4.08 22.41 9.85
N GLY A 41 -3.15 21.47 9.71
CA GLY A 41 -1.77 21.58 10.18
C GLY A 41 -1.44 20.62 11.33
N PRO A 42 -0.34 20.87 12.07
CA PRO A 42 0.18 19.94 13.05
C PRO A 42 -0.74 19.79 14.27
N LEU A 43 -0.74 18.58 14.83
CA LEU A 43 -1.50 18.18 16.01
C LEU A 43 -0.55 17.50 17.00
N ASP A 44 -0.67 17.84 18.29
CA ASP A 44 0.23 17.32 19.31
C ASP A 44 0.05 15.82 19.56
N ALA A 45 1.09 15.17 20.08
CA ALA A 45 1.13 13.73 20.26
C ALA A 45 0.09 13.19 21.27
N ASP A 46 -0.26 13.95 22.32
CA ASP A 46 -1.26 13.52 23.32
C ASP A 46 -2.67 13.59 22.71
N THR A 47 -3.00 14.69 22.05
CA THR A 47 -4.27 14.82 21.31
C THR A 47 -4.39 13.75 20.23
N ALA A 48 -3.31 13.47 19.48
CA ALA A 48 -3.31 12.42 18.45
C ALA A 48 -3.64 11.04 19.06
N ARG A 49 -2.99 10.69 20.19
CA ARG A 49 -3.22 9.42 20.91
C ARG A 49 -4.63 9.34 21.51
N ARG A 50 -5.18 10.44 22.02
CA ARG A 50 -6.57 10.49 22.50
C ARG A 50 -7.57 10.26 21.37
N LEU A 51 -7.39 10.94 20.24
CA LEU A 51 -8.26 10.78 19.07
C LEU A 51 -8.15 9.36 18.50
N ALA A 52 -6.95 8.80 18.52
CA ALA A 52 -6.71 7.41 18.19
C ALA A 52 -7.50 6.45 19.08
N GLY A 53 -7.35 6.56 20.40
CA GLY A 53 -8.05 5.68 21.35
C GLY A 53 -9.58 5.83 21.33
N ALA A 54 -10.09 6.99 20.93
CA ALA A 54 -11.53 7.27 20.89
C ALA A 54 -12.21 6.84 19.58
N THR A 55 -11.45 6.53 18.52
CA THR A 55 -12.04 6.20 17.21
C THR A 55 -12.57 4.78 17.15
N ARG A 56 -13.75 4.62 16.56
CA ARG A 56 -14.30 3.31 16.16
C ARG A 56 -14.14 3.05 14.66
N CYS A 57 -13.56 4.00 13.92
CA CYS A 57 -13.34 3.89 12.48
C CYS A 57 -12.14 3.00 12.18
N PRO A 58 -12.12 2.33 11.01
CA PRO A 58 -10.99 1.53 10.60
C PRO A 58 -9.74 2.38 10.46
N TRP A 59 -8.61 1.81 10.88
CA TRP A 59 -7.29 2.36 10.69
C TRP A 59 -6.80 2.04 9.27
N GLU A 60 -6.21 3.02 8.59
CA GLU A 60 -5.46 2.79 7.35
C GLU A 60 -3.98 3.03 7.63
N ARG A 61 -3.17 1.98 7.51
CA ARG A 61 -1.73 2.11 7.63
C ARG A 61 -1.13 2.50 6.29
N VAL A 62 -0.30 3.54 6.33
CA VAL A 62 0.54 3.95 5.21
C VAL A 62 1.99 3.82 5.66
N LEU A 63 2.73 2.86 5.10
CA LEU A 63 4.16 2.78 5.34
C LEU A 63 4.89 3.73 4.40
N THR A 64 5.79 4.53 4.94
CA THR A 64 6.62 5.45 4.16
C THR A 64 8.10 5.18 4.38
N HIS A 65 8.92 5.49 3.38
CA HIS A 65 10.37 5.45 3.50
C HIS A 65 10.82 6.57 4.45
N PRO A 66 11.64 6.29 5.48
CA PRO A 66 11.89 7.21 6.58
C PRO A 66 12.64 8.49 6.18
N ILE A 67 13.36 8.47 5.05
CA ILE A 67 14.16 9.61 4.58
C ILE A 67 13.42 10.39 3.49
N THR A 68 12.73 9.70 2.58
CA THR A 68 12.15 10.31 1.37
C THR A 68 10.66 10.56 1.48
N GLY A 69 9.98 10.01 2.50
CA GLY A 69 8.53 10.08 2.65
C GLY A 69 7.74 9.28 1.62
N GLN A 70 8.41 8.52 0.75
CA GLN A 70 7.76 7.74 -0.31
C GLN A 70 6.89 6.63 0.28
N VAL A 71 5.65 6.50 -0.20
CA VAL A 71 4.75 5.41 0.22
C VAL A 71 5.25 4.06 -0.29
N LEU A 72 5.45 3.12 0.63
CA LEU A 72 5.93 1.76 0.41
C LEU A 72 4.82 0.71 0.50
N ALA A 73 3.79 0.94 1.32
CA ALA A 73 2.66 0.04 1.50
C ALA A 73 1.40 0.78 1.97
N VAL A 74 0.22 0.27 1.58
CA VAL A 74 -1.09 0.71 2.09
C VAL A 74 -2.00 -0.48 2.36
N ASP A 75 -2.98 -0.28 3.25
CA ASP A 75 -4.02 -1.28 3.55
C ASP A 75 -5.23 -1.21 2.59
N THR A 76 -5.12 -0.46 1.50
CA THR A 76 -6.16 -0.35 0.46
C THR A 76 -5.72 -1.00 -0.85
N TYR A 77 -6.69 -1.46 -1.65
CA TYR A 77 -6.40 -2.02 -2.98
C TYR A 77 -5.81 -0.96 -3.93
N GLN A 78 -6.28 0.28 -3.79
CA GLN A 78 -5.85 1.37 -4.66
C GLN A 78 -4.42 1.80 -4.31
N ARG A 79 -3.50 1.55 -5.24
CA ARG A 79 -2.10 1.94 -5.07
C ARG A 79 -1.92 3.47 -5.13
N PRO A 80 -1.17 4.08 -4.20
CA PRO A 80 -0.79 5.49 -4.28
C PRO A 80 0.12 5.77 -5.47
N ALA A 81 0.05 7.00 -6.01
CA ALA A 81 0.87 7.40 -7.16
C ALA A 81 2.38 7.28 -6.92
N ALA A 82 2.85 7.47 -5.68
CA ALA A 82 4.25 7.31 -5.31
C ALA A 82 4.72 5.84 -5.39
N LEU A 83 3.85 4.89 -5.03
CA LEU A 83 4.12 3.46 -5.15
C LEU A 83 4.05 3.02 -6.63
N ASP A 84 3.08 3.52 -7.41
CA ASP A 84 3.05 3.28 -8.86
C ASP A 84 4.32 3.79 -9.55
N ARG A 85 4.76 5.01 -9.22
CA ARG A 85 6.01 5.59 -9.75
C ARG A 85 7.24 4.77 -9.36
N TYR A 86 7.32 4.32 -8.10
CA TYR A 86 8.38 3.42 -7.64
C TYR A 86 8.44 2.15 -8.48
N LEU A 87 7.30 1.46 -8.60
CA LEU A 87 7.20 0.19 -9.31
C LEU A 87 7.56 0.35 -10.78
N ARG A 88 7.16 1.45 -11.43
CA ARG A 88 7.54 1.72 -12.83
C ARG A 88 9.06 1.89 -12.99
N ALA A 89 9.68 2.63 -12.08
CA ALA A 89 11.13 2.85 -12.11
C ALA A 89 11.92 1.58 -11.83
N ARG A 90 11.45 0.76 -10.87
CA ARG A 90 12.04 -0.53 -10.50
C ARG A 90 11.88 -1.57 -11.61
N ASP A 91 10.69 -1.67 -12.19
CA ASP A 91 10.36 -2.78 -13.08
C ASP A 91 10.76 -2.52 -14.52
N GLN A 92 10.58 -1.29 -15.02
CA GLN A 92 10.86 -0.80 -16.38
C GLN A 92 10.15 -1.54 -17.54
N HIS A 93 9.97 -2.85 -17.44
CA HIS A 93 9.25 -3.72 -18.34
C HIS A 93 8.47 -4.81 -17.56
N CYS A 94 7.72 -5.62 -18.29
CA CYS A 94 7.06 -6.81 -17.79
C CYS A 94 8.08 -7.74 -17.11
N ARG A 95 7.77 -8.18 -15.88
CA ARG A 95 8.67 -8.95 -15.01
C ARG A 95 8.60 -10.47 -15.20
N PHE A 96 8.00 -10.91 -16.30
CA PHE A 96 8.10 -12.31 -16.72
C PHE A 96 9.45 -12.53 -17.44
N PRO A 97 10.15 -13.66 -17.21
CA PRO A 97 11.47 -13.92 -17.77
C PRO A 97 11.55 -13.69 -19.28
N GLY A 98 12.44 -12.78 -19.69
CA GLY A 98 12.70 -12.46 -21.09
C GLY A 98 11.66 -11.56 -21.76
N CYS A 99 10.60 -11.14 -21.06
CA CYS A 99 9.63 -10.19 -21.61
C CYS A 99 10.15 -8.75 -21.54
N ARG A 100 10.04 -8.01 -22.64
CA ARG A 100 10.49 -6.60 -22.73
C ARG A 100 9.34 -5.61 -23.01
N VAL A 101 8.09 -6.01 -22.78
CA VAL A 101 6.96 -5.07 -22.91
C VAL A 101 7.15 -3.95 -21.88
N PRO A 102 7.19 -2.66 -22.29
CA PRO A 102 7.44 -1.56 -21.36
C PRO A 102 6.41 -1.51 -20.22
N ALA A 103 6.85 -1.16 -19.01
CA ALA A 103 5.99 -1.11 -17.82
C ALA A 103 4.77 -0.18 -18.00
N VAL A 104 4.89 0.85 -18.86
CA VAL A 104 3.77 1.74 -19.22
C VAL A 104 2.62 1.04 -19.96
N ARG A 105 2.85 -0.15 -20.53
CA ARG A 105 1.85 -1.00 -21.18
C ARG A 105 1.53 -2.26 -20.34
N CYS A 106 1.97 -2.27 -19.09
CA CYS A 106 1.75 -3.37 -18.14
C CYS A 106 0.74 -2.97 -17.07
N GLU A 107 0.10 -3.98 -16.51
CA GLU A 107 -0.71 -3.89 -15.30
C GLU A 107 0.19 -4.12 -14.09
N VAL A 108 -0.16 -3.54 -12.96
CA VAL A 108 0.49 -3.84 -11.67
C VAL A 108 -0.28 -5.00 -11.06
N ASP A 109 0.39 -6.14 -10.95
CA ASP A 109 -0.17 -7.40 -10.47
C ASP A 109 0.31 -7.73 -9.06
N HIS A 110 -0.56 -8.36 -8.27
CA HIS A 110 -0.23 -8.87 -6.95
C HIS A 110 0.32 -10.30 -7.06
N THR A 111 1.51 -10.55 -6.50
CA THR A 111 2.11 -11.89 -6.42
C THR A 111 1.22 -12.83 -5.58
N THR A 112 0.85 -12.38 -4.37
CA THR A 112 -0.24 -12.96 -3.58
C THR A 112 -1.47 -12.11 -3.81
N ASP A 113 -2.54 -12.70 -4.36
CA ASP A 113 -3.75 -11.98 -4.72
C ASP A 113 -4.36 -11.19 -3.55
N TRP A 114 -4.81 -9.97 -3.85
CA TRP A 114 -5.49 -9.10 -2.86
C TRP A 114 -6.68 -9.79 -2.19
N ALA A 115 -7.50 -10.49 -2.97
CA ALA A 115 -8.67 -11.22 -2.47
C ALA A 115 -8.32 -12.35 -1.49
N LEU A 116 -7.07 -12.82 -1.51
CA LEU A 116 -6.52 -13.84 -0.60
C LEU A 116 -5.72 -13.22 0.56
N GLY A 117 -5.82 -11.91 0.76
CA GLY A 117 -5.14 -11.18 1.83
C GLY A 117 -3.77 -10.63 1.46
N GLY A 118 -3.39 -10.66 0.18
CA GLY A 118 -2.18 -10.01 -0.31
C GLY A 118 -2.23 -8.50 -0.13
N LYS A 119 -1.12 -7.90 0.31
CA LYS A 119 -1.03 -6.45 0.57
C LYS A 119 -0.66 -5.65 -0.67
N THR A 120 -1.08 -4.39 -0.71
CA THR A 120 -0.66 -3.42 -1.73
C THR A 120 0.66 -2.79 -1.29
N GLU A 121 1.76 -3.49 -1.55
CA GLU A 121 3.10 -3.10 -1.14
C GLU A 121 4.15 -3.49 -2.18
N ALA A 122 5.27 -2.77 -2.19
CA ALA A 122 6.34 -3.00 -3.18
C ALA A 122 6.82 -4.47 -3.25
N SER A 123 6.84 -5.17 -2.13
CA SER A 123 7.24 -6.58 -1.99
C SER A 123 6.22 -7.60 -2.51
N ASN A 124 5.00 -7.18 -2.82
CA ASN A 124 3.93 -8.05 -3.34
C ASN A 124 3.43 -7.61 -4.72
N LEU A 125 3.95 -6.52 -5.28
CA LEU A 125 3.52 -5.96 -6.55
C LEU A 125 4.62 -6.06 -7.61
N ALA A 126 4.23 -6.30 -8.87
CA ALA A 126 5.13 -6.24 -10.03
C ALA A 126 4.37 -5.89 -11.32
N HIS A 127 5.05 -5.28 -12.29
CA HIS A 127 4.46 -5.03 -13.62
C HIS A 127 4.42 -6.31 -14.46
N LEU A 128 3.24 -6.69 -14.92
CA LEU A 128 3.04 -7.76 -15.90
C LEU A 128 2.24 -7.26 -17.09
N CYS A 129 2.64 -7.61 -18.31
CA CYS A 129 1.81 -7.36 -19.48
C CYS A 129 0.58 -8.27 -19.43
N GLN A 130 -0.52 -7.86 -20.08
CA GLN A 130 -1.79 -8.58 -20.06
C GLN A 130 -1.64 -10.08 -20.39
N ARG A 131 -0.76 -10.43 -21.35
CA ARG A 131 -0.41 -11.84 -21.66
C ARG A 131 0.09 -12.63 -20.46
N HIS A 132 1.08 -12.10 -19.73
CA HIS A 132 1.70 -12.83 -18.61
C HIS A 132 0.90 -12.71 -17.32
N HIS A 133 0.16 -11.62 -17.14
CA HIS A 133 -0.83 -11.52 -16.07
C HIS A 133 -1.90 -12.62 -16.24
N SER A 134 -2.49 -12.76 -17.43
CA SER A 134 -3.44 -13.85 -17.72
C SER A 134 -2.79 -15.24 -17.58
N MET A 135 -1.55 -15.41 -18.03
CA MET A 135 -0.83 -16.67 -17.89
C MET A 135 -0.66 -17.07 -16.42
N LYS A 136 -0.24 -16.14 -15.54
CA LYS A 136 -0.14 -16.39 -14.10
C LYS A 136 -1.48 -16.82 -13.51
N GLN A 137 -2.57 -16.18 -13.92
CA GLN A 137 -3.88 -16.39 -13.30
C GLN A 137 -4.61 -17.64 -13.79
N PHE A 138 -4.40 -18.06 -15.04
CA PHE A 138 -5.19 -19.11 -15.66
C PHE A 138 -4.39 -20.37 -16.03
N THR A 139 -3.13 -20.48 -15.58
CA THR A 139 -2.29 -21.65 -15.83
C THR A 139 -1.57 -22.09 -14.57
N ALA A 140 -0.80 -23.18 -14.65
CA ALA A 140 0.00 -23.69 -13.53
C ALA A 140 1.34 -22.96 -13.33
N TRP A 141 1.58 -21.85 -14.03
CA TRP A 141 2.73 -20.99 -13.72
C TRP A 141 2.55 -20.36 -12.34
N THR A 142 3.59 -20.40 -11.52
CA THR A 142 3.59 -19.75 -10.21
C THR A 142 4.75 -18.76 -10.11
N VAL A 143 4.60 -17.79 -9.23
CA VAL A 143 5.63 -16.78 -8.96
C VAL A 143 5.78 -16.58 -7.46
N ARG A 144 7.03 -16.43 -7.01
CA ARG A 144 7.39 -16.00 -5.67
C ARG A 144 8.21 -14.72 -5.77
N GLN A 145 7.91 -13.74 -4.92
CA GLN A 145 8.63 -12.48 -4.87
C GLN A 145 9.59 -12.48 -3.68
N HIS A 146 10.86 -12.20 -3.95
CA HIS A 146 11.93 -12.14 -2.97
C HIS A 146 12.30 -10.68 -2.64
N PRO A 147 13.03 -10.44 -1.53
CA PRO A 147 13.58 -9.12 -1.22
C PRO A 147 14.34 -8.51 -2.41
N GLY A 148 14.29 -7.19 -2.50
CA GLY A 148 14.89 -6.46 -3.62
C GLY A 148 14.08 -6.52 -4.92
N GLY A 149 12.87 -7.11 -4.94
CA GLY A 149 12.01 -7.13 -6.12
C GLY A 149 12.39 -8.20 -7.15
N ILE A 150 13.12 -9.25 -6.72
CA ILE A 150 13.44 -10.41 -7.53
C ILE A 150 12.21 -11.31 -7.63
N LEU A 151 11.87 -11.76 -8.84
CA LEU A 151 10.79 -12.73 -9.06
C LEU A 151 11.35 -14.10 -9.42
N GLU A 152 10.92 -15.11 -8.70
CA GLU A 152 11.16 -16.52 -8.97
C GLU A 152 9.92 -17.12 -9.63
N TRP A 153 10.00 -17.36 -10.94
CA TRP A 153 8.94 -17.97 -11.73
C TRP A 153 9.14 -19.46 -11.84
N THR A 154 8.11 -20.25 -11.55
CA THR A 154 8.14 -21.70 -11.74
C THR A 154 7.16 -22.08 -12.85
N SER A 155 7.69 -22.74 -13.88
CA SER A 155 6.90 -23.27 -15.00
C SER A 155 6.06 -24.48 -14.58
N PRO A 156 5.02 -24.84 -15.35
CA PRO A 156 4.23 -26.05 -15.12
C PRO A 156 5.05 -27.34 -15.08
N GLY A 157 6.19 -27.37 -15.79
CA GLY A 157 7.13 -28.50 -15.77
C GLY A 157 8.16 -28.45 -14.63
N GLY A 158 8.02 -27.55 -13.66
CA GLY A 158 8.88 -27.44 -12.48
C GLY A 158 10.22 -26.71 -12.70
N ARG A 159 10.48 -26.15 -13.89
CA ARG A 159 11.68 -25.31 -14.11
C ARG A 159 11.51 -23.93 -13.49
N THR A 160 12.57 -23.44 -12.86
CA THR A 160 12.62 -22.14 -12.19
C THR A 160 13.40 -21.12 -13.01
N TYR A 161 12.92 -19.88 -13.03
CA TYR A 161 13.54 -18.74 -13.70
C TYR A 161 13.58 -17.55 -12.74
N LEU A 162 14.73 -16.90 -12.64
CA LEU A 162 14.88 -15.68 -11.86
C LEU A 162 14.83 -14.47 -12.77
N ASP A 163 14.02 -13.49 -12.36
CA ASP A 163 13.94 -12.18 -13.00
C ASP A 163 14.35 -11.10 -11.98
N HIS A 164 15.31 -10.27 -12.39
CA HIS A 164 15.86 -9.21 -11.57
C HIS A 164 15.32 -7.85 -12.05
N PRO A 165 15.08 -6.91 -11.13
CA PRO A 165 14.78 -5.54 -11.52
C PRO A 165 15.89 -4.94 -12.38
N ALA A 166 15.48 -4.00 -13.23
CA ALA A 166 16.40 -3.24 -14.05
C ALA A 166 17.27 -2.27 -13.24
#